data_AF-A0AAU4W1X0-F1
#
_entry.id   AF-A0AAU4W1X0-F1
#
_cell.length_a   1.000
_cell.length_b   1.000
_cell.length_c   1.000
_cell.angle_alpha   90.00
_cell.angle_beta   90.00
_cell.angle_gamma   90.00
#
_symmetry.space_group_name_H-M   'P 1'
#
loop_
_entity.id
_entity.type
_entity.pdbx_description
1 polymer ?
#
loop_
_entity_poly.entity_id
_entity_poly.type
_entity_poly.pdbx_seq_one_letter_code
_entity_poly.pdbx_strand_id
1 'polypeptide(L)'
;MNSPELLPLPPRLGQLLVIRRWLELTLERVDARIETVRETEAALAQRRPLPEPAAWWLEYGRGVQQAPTRVHTSACPQVSRSRPATRQSALETLRTVPDAIACPLCRPDRDLGLLDQ
;
A
#
# COMPACT_ATOMS: atom_id res chain seq x y z
N MET A 1 38.78 5.04 3.03
CA MET A 1 38.33 4.89 4.43
C MET A 1 38.34 6.27 5.05
N ASN A 2 37.18 6.90 5.12
CA ASN A 2 37.06 8.23 5.71
C ASN A 2 36.78 7.98 7.20
N SER A 3 37.85 7.90 8.01
CA SER A 3 37.68 7.80 9.46
C SER A 3 37.00 9.10 9.91
N PRO A 4 35.84 9.05 10.58
CA PRO A 4 35.24 10.26 11.11
C PRO A 4 36.26 10.91 12.05
N GLU A 5 36.54 12.20 11.86
CA GLU A 5 37.36 12.97 12.79
C GLU A 5 36.66 12.95 14.15
N LEU A 6 37.16 12.11 15.04
CA LEU A 6 36.74 12.10 16.44
C LEU A 6 37.33 13.33 17.12
N LEU A 7 36.52 13.98 17.96
CA LEU A 7 37.01 15.06 18.80
C LEU A 7 38.21 14.57 19.64
N PRO A 8 39.26 15.40 19.79
CA PRO A 8 40.42 15.03 20.58
C PRO A 8 40.02 14.74 22.03
N LEU A 9 40.53 13.64 22.58
CA LEU A 9 40.23 13.21 23.94
C LEU A 9 40.93 14.09 24.98
N PRO A 10 40.29 14.35 26.13
CA PRO A 10 40.93 15.10 27.21
C PRO A 10 42.05 14.30 27.88
N PRO A 11 43.07 14.96 28.45
CA PRO A 11 44.23 14.27 29.04
C PRO A 11 44.00 13.72 30.45
N ARG A 12 42.93 14.12 31.15
CA ARG A 12 42.71 13.73 32.56
C ARG A 12 41.95 12.41 32.66
N LEU A 13 42.49 11.46 33.44
CA LEU A 13 41.90 10.13 33.65
C LEU A 13 40.42 10.17 34.07
N GLY A 14 40.05 11.04 35.01
CA GLY A 14 38.66 11.17 35.45
C GLY A 14 37.70 11.56 34.33
N GLN A 15 38.14 12.40 33.39
CA GLN A 15 37.33 12.80 32.23
C GLN A 15 37.17 11.64 31.25
N LEU A 16 38.24 10.87 31.02
CA LEU A 16 38.21 9.68 30.17
C LEU A 16 37.27 8.61 30.71
N LEU A 17 37.24 8.38 32.02
CA LEU A 17 36.33 7.40 32.65
C LEU A 17 34.86 7.81 32.49
N VAL A 18 34.55 9.10 32.61
CA VAL A 18 33.19 9.61 32.37
C VAL A 18 32.80 9.44 30.91
N ILE A 19 33.67 9.82 29.96
CA ILE A 19 33.42 9.64 28.52
C ILE A 19 33.21 8.16 28.22
N ARG A 20 34.06 7.27 28.73
CA ARG A 20 33.91 5.83 28.55
C ARG A 20 32.55 5.35 29.04
N ARG A 21 32.17 5.69 30.27
CA ARG A 21 30.89 5.25 30.82
C ARG A 21 29.71 5.76 30.01
N TRP A 22 29.77 7.01 29.56
CA TRP A 22 28.74 7.59 28.70
C TRP A 22 28.67 6.89 27.34
N LEU A 23 29.82 6.58 26.72
CA LEU A 23 29.87 5.84 25.46
C LEU A 23 29.30 4.43 25.59
N GLU A 24 29.62 3.71 26.67
CA GLU A 24 29.05 2.38 26.95
C GLU A 24 27.52 2.44 27.00
N LEU A 25 26.95 3.35 27.79
CA LEU A 25 25.50 3.53 27.89
C LEU A 25 24.85 3.98 26.56
N THR A 26 25.58 4.80 25.79
CA THR A 26 25.10 5.29 24.50
C THR A 26 25.08 4.15 23.47
N LEU A 27 26.11 3.31 23.43
CA LEU A 27 26.17 2.13 22.58
C LEU A 27 25.05 1.15 22.93
N GLU A 28 24.84 0.85 24.20
CA GLU A 28 23.72 0.01 24.66
C GLU A 28 22.37 0.52 24.15
N ARG A 29 22.15 1.84 24.20
CA ARG A 29 20.92 2.47 23.67
C ARG A 29 20.82 2.36 22.15
N VAL A 30 21.92 2.57 21.42
CA VAL A 30 21.94 2.47 19.96
C VAL A 30 21.66 1.04 19.52
N ASP A 31 22.27 0.05 20.17
CA ASP A 31 22.06 -1.36 19.85
C ASP A 31 20.61 -1.78 20.10
N ALA A 32 20.01 -1.38 21.23
CA ALA A 32 18.59 -1.61 21.49
C ALA A 32 17.68 -0.99 20.40
N ARG A 33 18.04 0.19 19.89
CA ARG A 33 17.30 0.83 18.81
C ARG A 33 17.47 0.10 17.48
N ILE A 34 18.68 -0.38 17.17
CA ILE A 34 18.96 -1.17 15.98
C ILE A 34 18.09 -2.43 15.96
N GLU A 35 18.01 -3.16 17.06
CA GLU A 35 17.19 -4.37 17.15
C GLU A 35 15.70 -4.06 16.95
N THR A 36 15.19 -3.00 17.59
CA THR A 36 13.80 -2.56 17.37
C THR A 36 13.51 -2.23 15.90
N VAL A 37 14.45 -1.55 15.23
CA VAL A 37 14.31 -1.20 13.80
C VAL A 37 14.34 -2.47 12.94
N ARG A 38 15.28 -3.39 13.19
CA ARG A 38 15.38 -4.66 12.47
C ARG A 38 14.12 -5.50 12.62
N GLU A 39 13.55 -5.60 13.81
CA GLU A 39 12.28 -6.31 14.04
C GLU A 39 11.14 -5.69 13.23
N THR A 40 11.08 -4.35 13.20
CA THR A 40 10.08 -3.61 12.43
C THR A 40 10.25 -3.88 10.93
N GLU A 41 11.47 -3.80 10.41
CA GLU A 41 11.80 -4.06 9.01
C GLU A 41 11.51 -5.52 8.63
N ALA A 42 11.86 -6.48 9.49
CA ALA A 42 11.55 -7.89 9.28
C ALA A 42 10.03 -8.13 9.25
N ALA A 43 9.27 -7.48 10.13
CA ALA A 43 7.81 -7.54 10.12
C ALA A 43 7.23 -6.92 8.84
N LEU A 44 7.80 -5.82 8.34
CA LEU A 44 7.41 -5.21 7.07
C LEU A 44 7.75 -6.10 5.87
N ALA A 45 8.93 -6.71 5.85
CA ALA A 45 9.35 -7.64 4.80
C ALA A 45 8.48 -8.90 4.75
N GLN A 46 7.96 -9.33 5.90
CA GLN A 46 7.00 -10.45 6.00
C GLN A 46 5.57 -10.05 5.65
N ARG A 47 5.25 -8.75 5.53
CA ARG A 47 3.94 -8.34 5.02
C ARG A 47 3.86 -8.70 3.55
N ARG A 48 2.94 -9.62 3.23
CA ARG A 48 2.56 -9.96 1.86
C ARG A 48 2.25 -8.65 1.11
N PRO A 49 2.71 -8.47 -0.14
CA PRO A 49 2.37 -7.28 -0.91
C PRO A 49 0.85 -7.08 -0.89
N LEU A 50 0.44 -5.80 -0.74
CA LEU A 50 -0.98 -5.46 -0.82
C LEU A 50 -1.53 -6.06 -2.13
N PRO A 51 -2.72 -6.68 -2.09
CA PRO A 51 -3.35 -7.14 -3.32
C PRO A 51 -3.44 -5.97 -4.29
N GLU A 52 -3.10 -6.21 -5.56
CA GLU A 52 -3.20 -5.18 -6.59
C GLU A 52 -4.60 -4.55 -6.55
N PRO A 53 -4.70 -3.22 -6.71
CA PRO A 53 -6.01 -2.57 -6.72
C PRO A 53 -6.87 -3.20 -7.81
N ALA A 54 -8.12 -3.55 -7.46
CA ALA A 54 -9.03 -4.17 -8.41
C ALA A 54 -9.20 -3.26 -9.62
N ALA A 55 -8.88 -3.79 -10.80
CA ALA A 55 -8.99 -3.06 -12.07
C ALA A 55 -10.44 -2.71 -12.44
N TRP A 56 -11.42 -3.41 -11.85
CA TRP A 56 -12.84 -3.29 -12.17
C TRP A 56 -13.69 -3.21 -10.91
N TRP A 57 -14.80 -2.49 -11.03
CA TRP A 57 -15.74 -2.27 -9.93
C TRP A 57 -17.17 -2.42 -10.43
N LEU A 58 -18.01 -3.10 -9.65
CA LEU A 58 -19.45 -3.25 -9.89
C LEU A 58 -20.20 -2.36 -8.91
N GLU A 59 -20.91 -1.37 -9.41
CA GLU A 59 -21.80 -0.49 -8.65
C GLU A 59 -23.19 -1.14 -8.51
N TYR A 60 -23.76 -1.01 -7.32
CA TYR A 60 -25.08 -1.56 -6.98
C TYR A 60 -26.08 -0.44 -6.73
N GLY A 61 -27.31 -0.65 -7.21
CA GLY A 61 -28.43 0.27 -7.00
C GLY A 61 -28.86 0.37 -5.54
N ARG A 62 -29.71 1.36 -5.22
CA ARG A 62 -30.33 1.54 -3.89
C ARG A 62 -31.56 0.64 -3.65
N GLY A 63 -31.82 -0.32 -4.55
CA GLY A 63 -32.96 -1.22 -4.45
C GLY A 63 -32.65 -2.49 -3.63
N VAL A 64 -33.70 -3.22 -3.25
CA VAL A 64 -33.60 -4.51 -2.54
C VAL A 64 -32.93 -5.59 -3.41
N GLN A 65 -32.94 -5.40 -4.73
CA GLN A 65 -32.25 -6.27 -5.68
C GLN A 65 -30.73 -6.05 -5.60
N GLN A 66 -30.00 -7.10 -5.21
CA GLN A 66 -28.53 -7.09 -5.14
C GLN A 66 -27.86 -7.19 -6.53
N ALA A 67 -28.56 -6.78 -7.60
CA ALA A 67 -28.01 -6.84 -8.95
C ALA A 67 -27.08 -5.64 -9.21
N PRO A 68 -25.94 -5.86 -9.87
CA PRO A 68 -25.07 -4.77 -10.30
C PRO A 68 -25.77 -3.95 -11.38
N THR A 69 -25.66 -2.62 -11.29
CA THR A 69 -26.28 -1.68 -12.23
C THR A 69 -25.27 -1.00 -13.13
N ARG A 70 -24.00 -0.93 -12.71
CA ARG A 70 -22.96 -0.29 -13.53
C ARG A 70 -21.58 -0.90 -13.30
N VAL A 71 -20.82 -1.02 -14.37
CA VAL A 71 -19.41 -1.44 -14.34
C VAL A 71 -18.52 -0.21 -14.48
N HIS A 72 -17.39 -0.20 -13.76
CA HIS A 72 -16.39 0.88 -13.78
C HIS A 72 -14.97 0.32 -13.87
N THR A 73 -14.03 1.13 -14.37
CA THR A 73 -12.58 0.89 -14.23
C THR A 73 -12.09 1.37 -12.86
N SER A 74 -10.87 0.99 -12.48
CA SER A 74 -10.19 1.45 -11.25
C SER A 74 -9.98 2.97 -11.18
N ALA A 75 -9.89 3.64 -12.34
CA ALA A 75 -9.63 5.07 -12.43
C ALA A 75 -10.91 5.93 -12.51
N CYS A 76 -12.10 5.35 -12.30
CA CYS A 76 -13.35 6.10 -12.41
C CYS A 76 -13.49 7.14 -11.28
N PRO A 77 -13.64 8.44 -11.58
CA PRO A 77 -13.70 9.50 -10.58
C PRO A 77 -15.04 9.54 -9.81
N GLN A 78 -16.05 8.79 -10.25
CA GLN A 78 -17.40 8.81 -9.67
C GLN A 78 -17.90 7.41 -9.28
N VAL A 79 -16.99 6.55 -8.79
CA VAL A 79 -17.37 5.24 -8.26
C VAL A 79 -18.05 5.37 -6.89
N SER A 80 -19.25 4.82 -6.74
CA SER A 80 -19.99 4.82 -5.47
C SER A 80 -20.63 3.46 -5.23
N ARG A 81 -20.78 3.04 -3.97
CA ARG A 81 -21.43 1.75 -3.57
C ARG A 81 -20.98 0.56 -4.42
N SER A 82 -19.68 0.44 -4.65
CA SER A 82 -19.14 -0.55 -5.58
C SER A 82 -18.36 -1.65 -4.86
N ARG A 83 -18.32 -2.83 -5.47
CA ARG A 83 -17.49 -3.95 -5.04
C ARG A 83 -16.42 -4.25 -6.09
N PRO A 84 -15.21 -4.68 -5.68
CA PRO A 84 -14.16 -5.06 -6.62
C PRO A 84 -14.61 -6.28 -7.43
N ALA A 85 -14.21 -6.33 -8.70
CA ALA A 85 -14.54 -7.41 -9.60
C ALA A 85 -13.35 -7.81 -10.47
N THR A 86 -13.39 -9.06 -10.93
CA THR A 86 -12.46 -9.53 -11.96
C THR A 86 -12.89 -9.02 -13.33
N ARG A 87 -11.97 -9.04 -14.29
CA ARG A 87 -12.27 -8.72 -15.70
C ARG A 87 -13.42 -9.57 -16.24
N GLN A 88 -13.43 -10.86 -15.88
CA GLN A 88 -14.47 -11.80 -16.30
C GLN A 88 -15.83 -11.45 -15.70
N SER A 89 -15.90 -11.17 -14.40
CA SER A 89 -17.16 -10.77 -13.74
C SER A 89 -17.70 -9.46 -14.31
N ALA A 90 -16.83 -8.51 -14.65
CA ALA A 90 -17.20 -7.26 -15.31
C ALA A 90 -17.79 -7.50 -16.72
N LEU A 91 -17.15 -8.34 -17.52
CA LEU A 91 -17.64 -8.76 -18.84
C LEU A 91 -18.98 -9.48 -18.76
N GLU A 92 -19.09 -10.44 -17.85
CA GLU A 92 -20.30 -11.23 -17.66
C GLU A 92 -21.45 -10.33 -17.23
N THR A 93 -21.22 -9.43 -16.27
CA THR A 93 -22.21 -8.44 -15.84
C THR A 93 -22.76 -7.64 -17.01
N LEU A 94 -21.91 -7.08 -17.87
CA LEU A 94 -22.35 -6.29 -19.03
C LEU A 94 -23.07 -7.12 -20.11
N ARG A 95 -22.89 -8.44 -20.13
CA ARG A 95 -23.50 -9.32 -21.13
C ARG A 95 -24.80 -9.95 -20.67
N THR A 96 -24.91 -10.28 -19.38
CA THR A 96 -25.98 -11.14 -18.87
C THR A 96 -26.97 -10.42 -17.98
N VAL A 97 -26.58 -9.28 -17.38
CA VAL A 97 -27.46 -8.50 -16.50
C VAL A 97 -28.18 -7.43 -17.33
N PRO A 98 -29.51 -7.50 -17.52
CA PRO A 98 -30.21 -6.63 -18.47
C PRO A 98 -30.08 -5.13 -18.18
N ASP A 99 -30.05 -4.76 -16.90
CA ASP A 99 -30.00 -3.36 -16.45
C ASP A 99 -28.58 -2.86 -16.17
N ALA A 100 -27.56 -3.72 -16.34
CA ALA A 100 -26.19 -3.34 -16.07
C ALA A 100 -25.59 -2.61 -17.28
N ILE A 101 -25.04 -1.42 -17.04
CA ILE A 101 -24.43 -0.61 -18.09
C ILE A 101 -22.93 -0.37 -17.85
N ALA A 102 -22.18 -0.15 -18.93
CA ALA A 102 -20.82 0.37 -18.82
C ALA A 102 -20.89 1.84 -18.39
N CYS A 103 -20.07 2.25 -17.42
CA CYS A 103 -20.01 3.65 -17.02
C CYS A 103 -19.59 4.53 -18.21
N PRO A 104 -20.38 5.54 -18.59
CA PRO A 104 -20.08 6.36 -19.76
C PRO A 104 -18.85 7.26 -19.57
N LEU A 105 -18.43 7.50 -18.32
CA LEU A 105 -17.30 8.37 -17.98
C LEU A 105 -15.95 7.65 -18.13
N CYS A 106 -15.83 6.44 -17.57
CA CYS A 106 -14.59 5.66 -17.63
C CYS A 106 -14.58 4.63 -18.77
N ARG A 107 -15.69 4.44 -19.48
CA ARG A 107 -15.83 3.55 -20.66
C ARG A 107 -15.14 2.17 -20.49
N PRO A 108 -15.50 1.40 -19.45
CA PRO A 108 -14.89 0.09 -19.21
C PRO A 108 -15.21 -0.90 -20.33
N ASP A 109 -16.29 -0.70 -21.08
CA ASP A 109 -16.63 -1.46 -22.28
C ASP A 109 -15.53 -1.43 -23.35
N ARG A 110 -14.82 -0.30 -23.51
CA ARG A 110 -13.66 -0.19 -24.43
C ARG A 110 -12.47 -0.99 -23.92
N ASP A 111 -12.12 -0.81 -22.65
CA ASP A 111 -10.99 -1.51 -22.03
C ASP A 111 -11.25 -3.03 -21.92
N LEU A 112 -12.52 -3.43 -21.85
CA LEU A 112 -12.97 -4.82 -21.88
C LEU A 112 -13.05 -5.40 -23.31
N GLY A 113 -12.91 -4.57 -24.35
CA GLY A 113 -12.97 -4.98 -25.75
C GLY A 113 -14.38 -5.40 -26.21
N LEU A 114 -15.43 -4.82 -25.63
CA LEU A 114 -16.82 -5.05 -26.03
C LEU A 114 -17.27 -4.14 -27.18
N LEU A 115 -16.54 -3.04 -27.41
CA LEU A 115 -16.74 -2.15 -28.54
C LEU A 115 -15.45 -2.08 -29.34
N ASP A 116 -15.57 -2.12 -30.66
CA ASP A 116 -14.49 -1.74 -31.56
C ASP A 116 -14.15 -0.25 -31.32
N GLN A 117 -12.86 0.07 -31.36
CA GLN A 117 -12.25 1.30 -30.84
C GLN A 117 -12.87 2.60 -31.38
#